data_AF-A0A8S9JM62-F1
#
_entry.id   AF-A0A8S9JM62-F1
#
_cell.length_a   1.000
_cell.length_b   1.000
_cell.length_c   1.000
_cell.angle_alpha   90.00
_cell.angle_beta   90.00
_cell.angle_gamma   90.00
#
_symmetry.space_group_name_H-M   'P 1'
#
loop_
_entity.id
_entity.type
_entity.pdbx_description
1 polymer ?
#
loop_
_entity_poly.entity_id
_entity_poly.type
_entity_poly.pdbx_seq_one_letter_code
_entity_poly.pdbx_strand_id
1 'polypeptide(L)'
;MSDRILCKFFVHGSCLKGENCEYSHDSKHHANNVCTFYQKGICSYGTRCRYEHVRTSKRDGDHKALSLCYTHPREHPICSFAAAGDCPRGSQCPHMHGDVCSTCGKKCLHPFRPEEREEHTKECEKKQKHIEALKKSQEIECSVCMDRVLSKATPGERKFGLLTECHHPFCIQCIRNWRSSAPVSGMDVNSTLRACPICRKLSYFVVPSVVWYSSPEEKKEIIDIYKTKLRSIDCKHFNFGNGSCPFGGSCFYK
;
A
#
# COMPACT_ATOMS: atom_id res chain seq x y z
N MET A 1 62.09 16.75 -30.72
CA MET A 1 61.57 15.62 -31.53
C MET A 1 60.13 15.95 -31.86
N SER A 2 59.84 16.07 -33.15
CA SER A 2 58.67 16.78 -33.68
C SER A 2 57.36 16.05 -33.40
N ASP A 3 56.41 16.77 -32.81
CA ASP A 3 55.07 16.33 -32.44
C ASP A 3 54.22 16.17 -33.72
N ARG A 4 54.33 15.01 -34.40
CA ARG A 4 53.56 14.72 -35.62
C ARG A 4 52.14 14.31 -35.24
N ILE A 5 51.15 15.01 -35.81
CA ILE A 5 49.72 14.75 -35.63
C ILE A 5 49.38 13.30 -36.00
N LEU A 6 48.62 12.61 -35.14
CA LEU A 6 48.27 11.20 -35.26
C LEU A 6 47.35 10.91 -36.48
N CYS A 7 47.61 9.82 -37.19
CA CYS A 7 46.82 9.42 -38.35
C CYS A 7 45.45 8.88 -37.92
N LYS A 8 44.39 9.66 -38.15
CA LYS A 8 43.00 9.27 -37.85
C LYS A 8 42.62 7.93 -38.50
N PHE A 9 43.07 7.66 -39.73
CA PHE A 9 42.75 6.41 -40.44
C PHE A 9 43.49 5.20 -39.88
N PHE A 10 44.69 5.39 -39.31
CA PHE A 10 45.46 4.30 -38.70
C PHE A 10 44.82 3.85 -37.39
N VAL A 11 44.33 4.80 -36.58
CA VAL A 11 43.57 4.50 -35.35
C VAL A 11 42.31 3.67 -35.61
N HIS A 12 41.75 3.76 -36.82
CA HIS A 12 40.58 2.99 -37.25
C HIS A 12 40.94 1.69 -37.99
N GLY A 13 42.23 1.33 -38.11
CA GLY A 13 42.68 0.13 -38.82
C GLY A 13 42.49 0.21 -40.34
N SER A 14 42.33 1.41 -40.89
CA SER A 14 42.00 1.65 -42.31
C SER A 14 43.05 2.47 -43.07
N CYS A 15 44.23 2.71 -42.48
CA CYS A 15 45.30 3.45 -43.15
C CYS A 15 46.01 2.55 -44.17
N LEU A 16 45.92 2.90 -45.45
CA LEU A 16 46.56 2.18 -46.56
C LEU A 16 47.97 2.69 -46.87
N LYS A 17 48.42 3.77 -46.21
CA LYS A 17 49.71 4.44 -46.51
C LYS A 17 50.92 3.87 -45.73
N GLY A 18 50.71 2.91 -44.83
CA GLY A 18 51.80 2.22 -44.11
C GLY A 18 52.80 3.17 -43.45
N GLU A 19 54.09 2.89 -43.59
CA GLU A 19 55.18 3.74 -43.06
C GLU A 19 55.36 5.07 -43.84
N ASN A 20 54.76 5.19 -45.02
CA ASN A 20 54.74 6.42 -45.83
C ASN A 20 53.58 7.36 -45.46
N CYS A 21 52.91 7.14 -44.33
CA CYS A 21 51.89 8.06 -43.86
C CYS A 21 52.53 9.34 -43.31
N GLU A 22 52.09 10.49 -43.81
CA GLU A 22 52.54 11.80 -43.34
C GLU A 22 52.13 12.10 -41.88
N TYR A 23 51.27 11.27 -41.31
CA TYR A 23 50.73 11.36 -39.97
C TYR A 23 51.27 10.24 -39.06
N SER A 24 51.41 10.51 -37.76
CA SER A 24 52.02 9.55 -36.82
C SER A 24 51.15 8.31 -36.61
N HIS A 25 51.77 7.13 -36.65
CA HIS A 25 51.18 5.84 -36.32
C HIS A 25 51.59 5.34 -34.92
N ASP A 26 52.31 6.16 -34.15
CA ASP A 26 52.81 5.76 -32.84
C ASP A 26 51.73 6.00 -31.77
N SER A 27 51.04 4.93 -31.35
CA SER A 27 49.97 4.97 -30.34
C SER A 27 50.46 5.30 -28.92
N LYS A 28 51.76 5.58 -28.74
CA LYS A 28 52.36 5.88 -27.44
C LYS A 28 52.19 7.34 -26.99
N HIS A 29 51.59 8.20 -27.80
CA HIS A 29 51.30 9.59 -27.42
C HIS A 29 49.79 9.88 -27.45
N HIS A 30 49.11 9.57 -26.34
CA HIS A 30 47.89 10.29 -25.98
C HIS A 30 48.05 10.86 -24.57
N ALA A 31 48.53 12.09 -24.50
CA ALA A 31 48.27 12.94 -23.36
C ALA A 31 46.76 13.27 -23.39
N ASN A 32 45.99 12.55 -22.57
CA ASN A 32 44.55 12.68 -22.29
C ASN A 32 43.57 12.21 -23.38
N ASN A 33 43.15 10.95 -23.27
CA ASN A 33 42.00 10.35 -23.98
C ASN A 33 40.63 10.77 -23.39
N VAL A 34 40.55 11.89 -22.68
CA VAL A 34 39.38 12.26 -21.88
C VAL A 34 38.33 13.01 -22.72
N CYS A 35 37.06 12.63 -22.56
CA CYS A 35 35.93 13.27 -23.25
C CYS A 35 35.66 14.68 -22.69
N THR A 36 36.02 15.71 -23.44
CA THR A 36 35.75 17.12 -23.08
C THR A 36 34.26 17.45 -22.99
N PHE A 37 33.40 16.79 -23.79
CA PHE A 37 31.95 16.94 -23.72
C PHE A 37 31.36 16.33 -22.45
N TYR A 38 31.96 15.24 -21.94
CA TYR A 38 31.59 14.64 -20.67
C TYR A 38 32.05 15.51 -19.50
N GLN A 39 33.25 16.09 -19.57
CA GLN A 39 33.73 17.08 -18.59
C GLN A 39 32.81 18.31 -18.51
N LYS A 40 32.16 18.68 -19.62
CA LYS A 40 31.16 19.76 -19.69
C LYS A 40 29.72 19.31 -19.40
N GLY A 41 29.48 18.03 -19.13
CA GLY A 41 28.15 17.49 -18.80
C GLY A 41 27.15 17.37 -19.96
N ILE A 42 27.57 17.56 -21.22
CA ILE A 42 26.69 17.61 -22.40
C ILE A 42 26.88 16.43 -23.37
N CYS A 43 27.59 15.37 -22.94
CA CYS A 43 27.85 14.21 -23.79
C CYS A 43 26.58 13.35 -23.98
N SER A 44 26.02 13.34 -25.19
CA SER A 44 24.82 12.56 -25.55
C SER A 44 25.09 11.07 -25.84
N TYR A 45 26.35 10.67 -25.98
CA TYR A 45 26.74 9.31 -26.38
C TYR A 45 26.83 8.31 -25.23
N GLY A 46 26.73 8.77 -23.98
CA GLY A 46 26.69 7.90 -22.80
C GLY A 46 27.87 6.91 -22.74
N THR A 47 27.55 5.63 -22.57
CA THR A 47 28.53 4.53 -22.51
C THR A 47 29.08 4.09 -23.87
N ARG A 48 28.53 4.62 -24.97
CA ARG A 48 29.03 4.38 -26.34
C ARG A 48 30.00 5.47 -26.79
N CYS A 49 30.35 6.40 -25.90
CA CYS A 49 31.31 7.44 -26.19
C CYS A 49 32.71 6.85 -26.40
N ARG A 50 33.37 7.25 -27.47
CA ARG A 50 34.72 6.77 -27.84
C ARG A 50 35.82 7.31 -26.90
N TYR A 51 35.55 8.41 -26.21
CA TYR A 51 36.51 9.08 -25.34
C TYR A 51 36.26 8.72 -23.87
N GLU A 52 37.32 8.65 -23.08
CA GLU A 52 37.29 8.20 -21.69
C GLU A 52 36.56 9.21 -20.79
N HIS A 53 35.59 8.74 -20.03
CA HIS A 53 34.78 9.55 -19.11
C HIS A 53 35.43 9.57 -17.72
N VAL A 54 36.53 10.33 -17.57
CA VAL A 54 37.28 10.45 -16.31
C VAL A 54 36.79 11.64 -15.50
N ARG A 55 36.63 11.46 -14.18
CA ARG A 55 36.30 12.55 -13.25
C ARG A 55 37.53 12.92 -12.41
N THR A 56 38.02 14.14 -12.55
CA THR A 56 39.20 14.66 -11.84
C THR A 56 38.84 15.03 -10.39
N SER A 57 39.58 14.49 -9.41
CA SER A 57 39.33 14.70 -7.98
C SER A 57 40.45 15.51 -7.32
N LYS A 58 40.17 16.74 -6.84
CA LYS A 58 40.86 17.39 -5.70
C LYS A 58 39.95 18.39 -4.95
N ARG A 59 39.50 17.95 -3.77
CA ARG A 59 39.22 18.63 -2.47
C ARG A 59 38.78 20.12 -2.48
N ASP A 60 37.48 20.35 -2.57
CA ASP A 60 36.57 20.74 -1.47
C ASP A 60 35.14 20.51 -1.99
N GLY A 61 34.32 19.77 -1.26
CA GLY A 61 32.92 19.48 -1.65
C GLY A 61 32.74 18.47 -2.80
N ASP A 62 31.65 17.71 -2.73
CA ASP A 62 31.15 16.82 -3.78
C ASP A 62 32.08 15.69 -4.25
N HIS A 63 32.20 14.68 -3.39
CA HIS A 63 32.53 13.31 -3.79
C HIS A 63 31.50 12.77 -4.81
N LYS A 64 31.63 13.11 -6.08
CA LYS A 64 30.89 12.45 -7.15
C LYS A 64 31.86 11.98 -8.21
N ALA A 65 32.65 10.95 -7.91
CA ALA A 65 33.31 10.14 -8.93
C ALA A 65 33.27 8.66 -8.56
N LEU A 66 32.16 8.03 -8.90
CA LEU A 66 32.04 6.87 -9.78
C LEU A 66 30.59 6.95 -10.28
N SER A 67 30.20 6.23 -11.31
CA SER A 67 29.77 4.86 -11.10
C SER A 67 28.44 4.77 -11.81
N LEU A 68 28.05 3.62 -12.37
CA LEU A 68 26.65 3.22 -12.30
C LEU A 68 26.16 3.66 -10.93
N CYS A 69 25.25 4.63 -10.79
CA CYS A 69 24.91 5.17 -9.47
C CYS A 69 24.68 3.97 -8.55
N TYR A 70 25.64 3.69 -7.66
CA TYR A 70 25.67 2.50 -6.83
C TYR A 70 24.74 2.82 -5.67
N THR A 71 23.49 3.09 -6.02
CA THR A 71 22.36 3.09 -5.11
C THR A 71 22.35 1.67 -4.60
N HIS A 72 22.41 1.53 -3.28
CA HIS A 72 22.45 0.20 -2.66
C HIS A 72 21.31 -0.66 -3.27
N PRO A 73 21.45 -1.99 -3.40
CA PRO A 73 20.34 -2.84 -3.84
C PRO A 73 19.06 -2.65 -3.01
N ARG A 74 19.19 -2.09 -1.79
CA ARG A 74 18.10 -1.59 -0.94
C ARG A 74 17.34 -0.38 -1.48
N GLU A 75 17.88 0.44 -2.36
CA GLU A 75 17.26 1.69 -2.85
C GLU A 75 16.52 1.51 -4.17
N HIS A 76 16.70 0.37 -4.84
CA HIS A 76 16.02 0.05 -6.08
C HIS A 76 14.59 -0.44 -5.81
N PRO A 77 13.55 0.22 -6.33
CA PRO A 77 12.17 -0.24 -6.15
C PRO A 77 11.93 -1.57 -6.88
N ILE A 78 11.05 -2.39 -6.32
CA ILE A 78 10.56 -3.59 -7.02
C ILE A 78 9.63 -3.20 -8.18
N CYS A 79 9.57 -4.05 -9.21
CA CYS A 79 8.68 -3.90 -10.33
C CYS A 79 7.22 -3.87 -9.85
N SER A 80 6.51 -2.76 -10.11
CA SER A 80 5.11 -2.58 -9.71
C SER A 80 4.18 -3.65 -10.29
N PHE A 81 4.40 -4.08 -11.54
CA PHE A 81 3.62 -5.14 -12.19
C PHE A 81 3.81 -6.49 -11.49
N ALA A 82 5.07 -6.89 -11.21
CA ALA A 82 5.35 -8.12 -10.49
C ALA A 82 4.80 -8.09 -9.05
N ALA A 83 4.89 -6.93 -8.38
CA ALA A 83 4.31 -6.73 -7.05
C ALA A 83 2.77 -6.79 -7.06
N ALA A 84 2.13 -6.36 -8.16
CA ALA A 84 0.68 -6.44 -8.33
C ALA A 84 0.19 -7.88 -8.61
N GLY A 85 1.04 -8.73 -9.19
CA GLY A 85 0.81 -10.17 -9.30
C GLY A 85 1.44 -10.79 -10.56
N ASP A 86 1.38 -10.09 -11.69
CA ASP A 86 1.91 -10.60 -12.96
C ASP A 86 2.65 -9.49 -13.72
N CYS A 87 3.82 -9.83 -14.25
CA CYS A 87 4.64 -8.93 -15.04
C CYS A 87 4.73 -9.46 -16.47
N PRO A 88 4.21 -8.74 -17.49
CA PRO A 88 4.19 -9.23 -18.87
C PRO A 88 5.60 -9.41 -19.46
N ARG A 89 6.62 -8.78 -18.86
CA ARG A 89 8.02 -8.92 -19.26
C ARG A 89 8.70 -10.17 -18.68
N GLY A 90 8.04 -10.89 -17.77
CA GLY A 90 8.57 -12.12 -17.18
C GLY A 90 9.98 -11.96 -16.63
N SER A 91 10.87 -12.90 -16.95
CA SER A 91 12.28 -12.86 -16.56
C SER A 91 13.11 -11.79 -17.29
N GLN A 92 12.58 -11.17 -18.35
CA GLN A 92 13.26 -10.13 -19.12
C GLN A 92 12.96 -8.72 -18.59
N CYS A 93 12.25 -8.61 -17.47
CA CYS A 93 11.94 -7.31 -16.87
C CYS A 93 13.22 -6.61 -16.39
N PRO A 94 13.49 -5.35 -16.78
CA PRO A 94 14.67 -4.61 -16.32
C PRO A 94 14.57 -4.15 -14.87
N HIS A 95 13.41 -4.29 -14.22
CA HIS A 95 13.20 -3.95 -12.82
C HIS A 95 13.26 -5.20 -11.95
N MET A 96 13.76 -5.06 -10.73
CA MET A 96 13.85 -6.17 -9.78
C MET A 96 12.45 -6.70 -9.45
N HIS A 97 12.25 -8.00 -9.56
CA HIS A 97 11.07 -8.64 -9.01
C HIS A 97 11.33 -8.94 -7.54
N GLY A 98 10.36 -8.66 -6.67
CA GLY A 98 10.46 -9.00 -5.26
C GLY A 98 10.36 -10.51 -5.02
N ASP A 99 10.61 -10.90 -3.78
CA ASP A 99 10.29 -12.24 -3.29
C ASP A 99 8.78 -12.41 -3.16
N VAL A 100 8.36 -13.67 -3.20
CA VAL A 100 6.96 -14.07 -3.10
C VAL A 100 6.48 -13.98 -1.66
N CYS A 101 5.39 -13.27 -1.42
CA CYS A 101 4.66 -13.32 -0.15
C CYS A 101 3.88 -14.64 -0.04
N SER A 102 4.03 -15.38 1.06
CA SER A 102 3.33 -16.64 1.31
C SER A 102 1.81 -16.50 1.42
N THR A 103 1.32 -15.33 1.86
CA THR A 103 -0.11 -15.08 2.08
C THR A 103 -0.85 -14.72 0.78
N CYS A 104 -0.27 -13.87 -0.07
CA CYS A 104 -0.93 -13.42 -1.31
C CYS A 104 -0.36 -14.02 -2.60
N GLY A 105 0.79 -14.72 -2.55
CA GLY A 105 1.45 -15.33 -3.70
C GLY A 105 2.12 -14.34 -4.66
N LYS A 106 2.15 -13.04 -4.34
CA LYS A 106 2.69 -11.98 -5.21
C LYS A 106 4.15 -11.70 -4.93
N LYS A 107 4.89 -11.23 -5.95
CA LYS A 107 6.31 -10.84 -5.87
C LYS A 107 6.50 -9.42 -5.29
N CYS A 108 5.90 -9.19 -4.13
CA CYS A 108 5.78 -7.87 -3.50
C CYS A 108 6.73 -7.64 -2.32
N LEU A 109 7.56 -8.63 -1.95
CA LEU A 109 8.50 -8.48 -0.84
C LEU A 109 9.85 -8.01 -1.35
N HIS A 110 10.36 -6.90 -0.83
CA HIS A 110 11.69 -6.43 -1.22
C HIS A 110 12.78 -7.36 -0.62
N PRO A 111 13.75 -7.88 -1.41
CA PRO A 111 14.78 -8.81 -0.92
C PRO A 111 15.65 -8.22 0.20
N PHE A 112 15.99 -6.94 0.06
CA PHE A 112 16.90 -6.26 0.98
C PHE A 112 16.22 -5.36 2.02
N ARG A 113 14.88 -5.29 2.13
CA ARG A 113 14.20 -4.43 3.13
C ARG A 113 13.37 -5.29 4.09
N PRO A 114 13.96 -5.76 5.21
CA PRO A 114 13.27 -6.65 6.14
C PRO A 114 12.10 -5.97 6.85
N GLU A 115 12.21 -4.67 7.16
CA GLU A 115 11.15 -3.89 7.80
C GLU A 115 9.89 -3.81 6.92
N GLU A 116 10.04 -3.40 5.65
CA GLU A 116 8.92 -3.36 4.69
C GLU A 116 8.32 -4.75 4.43
N ARG A 117 9.14 -5.81 4.48
CA ARG A 117 8.67 -7.19 4.36
C ARG A 117 7.78 -7.58 5.53
N GLU A 118 8.22 -7.26 6.74
CA GLU A 118 7.45 -7.56 7.96
C GLU A 118 6.15 -6.77 7.98
N GLU A 119 6.20 -5.47 7.65
CA GLU A 119 5.02 -4.60 7.54
C GLU A 119 4.03 -5.16 6.51
N HIS A 120 4.49 -5.45 5.29
CA HIS A 120 3.65 -6.08 4.28
C HIS A 120 3.03 -7.39 4.78
N THR A 121 3.82 -8.27 5.41
CA THR A 121 3.34 -9.58 5.85
C THR A 121 2.20 -9.43 6.87
N LYS A 122 2.37 -8.54 7.86
CA LYS A 122 1.33 -8.22 8.85
C LYS A 122 0.06 -7.65 8.20
N GLU A 123 0.21 -6.69 7.29
CA GLU A 123 -0.93 -6.10 6.59
C GLU A 123 -1.65 -7.09 5.67
N CYS A 124 -0.88 -7.92 4.97
CA CYS A 124 -1.37 -8.92 4.04
C CYS A 124 -2.15 -10.01 4.77
N GLU A 125 -1.63 -10.51 5.90
CA GLU A 125 -2.36 -11.44 6.77
C GLU A 125 -3.66 -10.84 7.30
N LYS A 126 -3.62 -9.59 7.77
CA LYS A 126 -4.82 -8.88 8.23
C LYS A 126 -5.86 -8.74 7.12
N LYS A 127 -5.43 -8.39 5.90
CA LYS A 127 -6.30 -8.28 4.73
C LYS A 127 -6.89 -9.63 4.34
N GLN A 128 -6.09 -10.70 4.38
CA GLN A 128 -6.54 -12.05 4.06
C GLN A 128 -7.60 -12.53 5.07
N LYS A 129 -7.36 -12.36 6.37
CA LYS A 129 -8.33 -12.65 7.44
C LYS A 129 -9.63 -11.86 7.24
N HIS A 130 -9.54 -10.58 6.87
CA HIS A 130 -10.71 -9.76 6.59
C HIS A 130 -11.52 -10.26 5.37
N ILE A 131 -10.84 -10.65 4.28
CA ILE A 131 -11.50 -11.23 3.10
C ILE A 131 -12.18 -12.55 3.45
N GLU A 132 -11.52 -13.40 4.23
CA GLU A 132 -12.10 -14.67 4.68
C GLU A 132 -13.34 -14.43 5.56
N ALA A 133 -13.27 -13.48 6.51
CA ALA A 133 -14.42 -13.08 7.32
C ALA A 133 -15.58 -12.58 6.45
N LEU A 134 -15.31 -11.75 5.44
CA LEU A 134 -16.33 -11.28 4.49
C LEU A 134 -16.96 -12.43 3.71
N LYS A 135 -16.19 -13.44 3.30
CA LYS A 135 -16.70 -14.65 2.63
C LYS A 135 -17.62 -15.44 3.54
N LYS A 136 -17.17 -15.76 4.77
CA LYS A 136 -17.99 -16.46 5.78
C LYS A 136 -19.27 -15.69 6.12
N SER A 137 -19.21 -14.37 6.07
CA SER A 137 -20.35 -13.49 6.36
C SER A 137 -21.41 -13.47 5.25
N GLN A 138 -21.13 -13.94 4.03
CA GLN A 138 -22.08 -13.86 2.90
C GLN A 138 -23.37 -14.66 3.13
N GLU A 139 -23.27 -15.75 3.89
CA GLU A 139 -24.36 -16.69 4.10
C GLU A 139 -25.21 -16.36 5.34
N ILE A 140 -24.84 -15.33 6.10
CA ILE A 140 -25.54 -14.98 7.34
C ILE A 140 -26.86 -14.27 7.03
N GLU A 141 -27.95 -14.88 7.49
CA GLU A 141 -29.32 -14.40 7.32
C GLU A 141 -29.79 -13.61 8.54
N CYS A 142 -30.62 -12.61 8.27
CA CYS A 142 -31.24 -11.81 9.32
C CYS A 142 -32.36 -12.60 9.99
N SER A 143 -32.34 -12.71 11.32
CA SER A 143 -33.37 -13.41 12.12
C SER A 143 -34.76 -12.74 12.13
N VAL A 144 -34.96 -11.67 11.36
CA VAL A 144 -36.21 -10.87 11.35
C VAL A 144 -36.82 -10.86 9.96
N CYS A 145 -36.04 -10.54 8.92
CA CYS A 145 -36.50 -10.56 7.53
C CYS A 145 -36.12 -11.82 6.76
N MET A 146 -35.32 -12.73 7.35
CA MET A 146 -34.79 -13.95 6.74
C MET A 146 -33.91 -13.73 5.49
N ASP A 147 -33.69 -12.49 5.07
CA ASP A 147 -32.75 -12.17 3.99
C ASP A 147 -31.29 -12.34 4.41
N ARG A 148 -30.45 -12.79 3.46
CA ARG A 148 -28.99 -12.68 3.55
C ARG A 148 -28.57 -11.22 3.64
N VAL A 149 -27.94 -10.84 4.75
CA VAL A 149 -27.68 -9.43 5.07
C VAL A 149 -26.79 -8.75 4.03
N LEU A 150 -25.73 -9.43 3.57
CA LEU A 150 -24.78 -8.89 2.60
C LEU A 150 -25.26 -8.99 1.14
N SER A 151 -26.39 -9.67 0.89
CA SER A 151 -26.99 -9.79 -0.45
C SER A 151 -28.04 -8.73 -0.74
N LYS A 152 -28.32 -7.81 0.19
CA LYS A 152 -29.33 -6.75 0.00
C LYS A 152 -29.02 -5.86 -1.20
N ALA A 153 -30.05 -5.29 -1.82
CA ALA A 153 -29.93 -4.54 -3.07
C ALA A 153 -28.94 -3.37 -2.94
N THR A 154 -29.08 -2.54 -1.91
CA THR A 154 -28.25 -1.34 -1.76
C THR A 154 -27.00 -1.59 -0.90
N PRO A 155 -25.82 -1.05 -1.26
CA PRO A 155 -24.62 -1.17 -0.43
C PRO A 155 -24.76 -0.59 0.98
N GLY A 156 -25.63 0.41 1.16
CA GLY A 156 -25.91 1.02 2.47
C GLY A 156 -26.56 0.06 3.47
N GLU A 157 -27.36 -0.89 2.97
CA GLU A 157 -28.12 -1.86 3.78
C GLU A 157 -27.35 -3.16 4.04
N ARG A 158 -26.24 -3.41 3.31
CA ARG A 158 -25.37 -4.59 3.46
C ARG A 158 -24.50 -4.51 4.72
N LYS A 159 -25.15 -4.33 5.87
CA LYS A 159 -24.51 -4.23 7.18
C LYS A 159 -25.32 -5.00 8.21
N PHE A 160 -24.59 -5.72 9.06
CA PHE A 160 -25.12 -6.32 10.26
C PHE A 160 -25.38 -5.26 11.33
N GLY A 161 -26.44 -5.43 12.10
CA GLY A 161 -26.72 -4.68 13.32
C GLY A 161 -26.40 -5.55 14.54
N LEU A 162 -25.18 -5.47 15.04
CA LEU A 162 -24.73 -6.30 16.16
C LEU A 162 -25.24 -5.75 17.48
N LEU A 163 -25.84 -6.62 18.30
CA LEU A 163 -26.17 -6.33 19.69
C LEU A 163 -25.05 -6.80 20.61
N THR A 164 -24.68 -5.99 21.60
CA THR A 164 -23.56 -6.28 22.50
C THR A 164 -23.81 -7.52 23.35
N GLU A 165 -25.04 -7.71 23.83
CA GLU A 165 -25.39 -8.74 24.84
C GLU A 165 -25.89 -10.07 24.26
N CYS A 166 -26.01 -10.23 22.93
CA CYS A 166 -26.48 -11.48 22.31
C CYS A 166 -25.86 -11.78 20.94
N HIS A 167 -26.08 -12.98 20.43
CA HIS A 167 -25.47 -13.46 19.18
C HIS A 167 -26.44 -13.57 17.99
N HIS A 168 -27.64 -13.01 18.09
CA HIS A 168 -28.64 -13.10 17.02
C HIS A 168 -28.27 -12.21 15.83
N PRO A 169 -28.27 -12.76 14.59
CA PRO A 169 -27.96 -11.98 13.39
C PRO A 169 -29.13 -11.11 12.96
N PHE A 170 -28.84 -9.83 12.74
CA PHE A 170 -29.80 -8.86 12.21
C PHE A 170 -29.14 -8.04 11.10
N CYS A 171 -29.89 -7.70 10.05
CA CYS A 171 -29.51 -6.58 9.20
C CYS A 171 -29.72 -5.27 9.97
N ILE A 172 -28.92 -4.26 9.61
CA ILE A 172 -28.92 -2.97 10.31
C ILE A 172 -30.30 -2.30 10.25
N GLN A 173 -31.06 -2.50 9.17
CA GLN A 173 -32.37 -1.89 8.99
C GLN A 173 -33.42 -2.50 9.93
N CYS A 174 -33.48 -3.83 10.05
CA CYS A 174 -34.44 -4.50 10.93
C CYS A 174 -34.26 -4.08 12.39
N ILE A 175 -33.02 -4.01 12.89
CA ILE A 175 -32.79 -3.63 14.29
C ILE A 175 -33.02 -2.14 14.54
N ARG A 176 -32.80 -1.28 13.54
CA ARG A 176 -33.16 0.14 13.61
C ARG A 176 -34.68 0.32 13.65
N ASN A 177 -35.41 -0.33 12.74
CA ASN A 177 -36.87 -0.29 12.72
C ASN A 177 -37.47 -0.80 14.04
N TRP A 178 -36.92 -1.89 14.60
CA TRP A 178 -37.32 -2.39 15.91
C TRP A 178 -37.17 -1.31 17.00
N ARG A 179 -36.02 -0.63 17.05
CA ARG A 179 -35.75 0.41 18.05
C ARG A 179 -36.53 1.71 17.85
N SER A 180 -36.98 1.96 16.61
CA SER A 180 -37.77 3.14 16.25
C SER A 180 -39.28 2.89 16.25
N SER A 181 -39.73 1.66 16.54
CA SER A 181 -41.14 1.32 16.56
C SER A 181 -41.86 2.05 17.71
N ALA A 182 -43.08 2.51 17.45
CA ALA A 182 -43.88 3.21 18.45
C ALA A 182 -44.22 2.28 19.64
N PRO A 183 -44.28 2.82 20.88
CA PRO A 183 -44.73 2.07 22.04
C PRO A 183 -46.10 1.44 21.84
N VAL A 184 -46.24 0.18 22.26
CA VAL A 184 -47.55 -0.35 22.66
C VAL A 184 -47.86 0.19 24.06
N SER A 185 -49.05 0.76 24.26
CA SER A 185 -49.44 1.38 25.53
C SER A 185 -49.30 0.39 26.70
N GLY A 186 -48.59 0.80 27.76
CA GLY A 186 -48.56 0.08 29.05
C GLY A 186 -47.32 -0.76 29.38
N MET A 187 -46.26 -0.76 28.56
CA MET A 187 -44.97 -1.41 28.89
C MET A 187 -43.83 -0.40 29.01
N ASP A 188 -42.80 -0.71 29.80
CA ASP A 188 -41.53 0.03 29.77
C ASP A 188 -40.89 -0.11 28.38
N VAL A 189 -41.12 0.93 27.58
CA VAL A 189 -40.81 0.89 26.15
C VAL A 189 -39.32 0.94 25.89
N ASN A 190 -38.56 1.62 26.76
CA ASN A 190 -37.12 1.70 26.61
C ASN A 190 -36.47 0.34 26.84
N SER A 191 -36.96 -0.45 27.79
CA SER A 191 -36.52 -1.83 28.02
C SER A 191 -36.89 -2.72 26.83
N THR A 192 -38.13 -2.64 26.34
CA THR A 192 -38.61 -3.53 25.25
C THR A 192 -37.97 -3.23 23.90
N LEU A 193 -37.83 -1.95 23.52
CA LEU A 193 -37.24 -1.55 22.23
C LEU A 193 -35.71 -1.73 22.21
N ARG A 194 -35.06 -1.69 23.39
CA ARG A 194 -33.62 -1.96 23.53
C ARG A 194 -33.32 -3.44 23.78
N ALA A 195 -34.35 -4.28 23.87
CA ALA A 195 -34.20 -5.72 23.95
C ALA A 195 -33.94 -6.33 22.56
N CYS A 196 -33.20 -7.44 22.52
CA CYS A 196 -33.08 -8.27 21.33
C CYS A 196 -34.47 -8.79 20.89
N PRO A 197 -34.86 -8.68 19.59
CA PRO A 197 -36.12 -9.22 19.09
C PRO A 197 -36.32 -10.72 19.34
N ILE A 198 -35.22 -11.47 19.47
CA ILE A 198 -35.24 -12.94 19.60
C ILE A 198 -35.18 -13.37 21.07
N CYS A 199 -34.12 -13.01 21.79
CA CYS A 199 -33.91 -13.49 23.16
C CYS A 199 -34.24 -12.49 24.27
N ARG A 200 -34.72 -11.29 23.91
CA ARG A 200 -35.08 -10.21 24.84
C ARG A 200 -33.98 -9.71 25.77
N LYS A 201 -32.73 -10.18 25.64
CA LYS A 201 -31.58 -9.59 26.33
C LYS A 201 -31.48 -8.10 25.99
N LEU A 202 -31.41 -7.26 27.02
CA LEU A 202 -31.24 -5.82 26.88
C LEU A 202 -29.88 -5.53 26.28
N SER A 203 -29.84 -4.73 25.22
CA SER A 203 -28.60 -4.21 24.66
C SER A 203 -28.83 -2.75 24.29
N TYR A 204 -28.09 -1.85 24.92
CA TYR A 204 -28.31 -0.41 24.72
C TYR A 204 -27.71 0.09 23.41
N PHE A 205 -26.85 -0.70 22.78
CA PHE A 205 -26.00 -0.26 21.69
C PHE A 205 -26.10 -1.19 20.48
N VAL A 206 -26.21 -0.61 19.28
CA VAL A 206 -26.15 -1.34 18.02
C VAL A 206 -24.83 -0.98 17.34
N VAL A 207 -24.04 -1.99 17.00
CA VAL A 207 -22.80 -1.82 16.26
C VAL A 207 -23.02 -2.24 14.80
N PRO A 208 -22.97 -1.30 13.83
CA PRO A 208 -22.97 -1.64 12.41
C PRO A 208 -21.66 -2.33 12.04
N SER A 209 -21.74 -3.45 11.31
CA SER A 209 -20.56 -4.16 10.79
C SER A 209 -20.80 -4.69 9.38
N VAL A 210 -19.76 -4.77 8.56
CA VAL A 210 -19.80 -5.44 7.24
C VAL A 210 -19.34 -6.90 7.30
N VAL A 211 -18.85 -7.32 8.46
CA VAL A 211 -18.44 -8.71 8.74
C VAL A 211 -19.23 -9.24 9.94
N TRP A 212 -19.57 -10.52 9.87
CA TRP A 212 -20.07 -11.31 10.98
C TRP A 212 -18.88 -11.99 11.65
N TYR A 213 -18.84 -11.96 12.98
CA TYR A 213 -17.78 -12.60 13.77
C TYR A 213 -18.00 -14.11 13.84
N SER A 214 -16.90 -14.85 13.99
CA SER A 214 -16.91 -16.31 14.22
C SER A 214 -16.61 -16.66 15.69
N SER A 215 -16.08 -15.72 16.48
CA SER A 215 -15.80 -15.92 17.91
C SER A 215 -16.24 -14.73 18.80
N PRO A 216 -16.43 -14.92 20.12
CA PRO A 216 -16.72 -13.84 21.06
C PRO A 216 -15.63 -12.75 21.10
N GLU A 217 -14.37 -13.13 20.92
CA GLU A 217 -13.22 -12.22 20.91
C GLU A 217 -13.27 -11.30 19.69
N GLU A 218 -13.54 -11.87 18.50
CA GLU A 218 -13.75 -11.10 17.27
C GLU A 218 -14.93 -10.14 17.41
N LYS A 219 -16.03 -10.59 18.04
CA LYS A 219 -17.19 -9.72 18.31
C LYS A 219 -16.77 -8.52 19.18
N LYS A 220 -16.01 -8.78 20.24
CA LYS A 220 -15.52 -7.74 21.15
C LYS A 220 -14.61 -6.75 20.41
N GLU A 221 -13.69 -7.24 19.58
CA GLU A 221 -12.81 -6.41 18.76
C GLU A 221 -13.61 -5.48 17.82
N ILE A 222 -14.61 -6.00 17.11
CA ILE A 222 -15.48 -5.19 16.23
C ILE A 222 -16.18 -4.08 17.03
N ILE A 223 -16.70 -4.39 18.21
CA ILE A 223 -17.38 -3.42 19.09
C ILE A 223 -16.40 -2.35 19.56
N ASP A 224 -15.20 -2.74 20.00
CA ASP A 224 -14.19 -1.83 20.56
C ASP A 224 -13.60 -0.91 19.49
N ILE A 225 -13.34 -1.42 18.28
CA ILE A 225 -12.92 -0.61 17.13
C ILE A 225 -13.99 0.43 16.82
N TYR A 226 -15.27 0.02 16.78
CA TYR A 226 -16.36 0.94 16.49
C TYR A 226 -16.50 2.03 17.55
N LYS A 227 -16.50 1.67 18.84
CA LYS A 227 -16.54 2.63 19.96
C LYS A 227 -15.35 3.60 19.92
N THR A 228 -14.16 3.11 19.61
CA THR A 228 -12.95 3.95 19.48
C THR A 228 -13.10 4.97 18.36
N LYS A 229 -13.66 4.56 17.21
CA LYS A 229 -13.97 5.49 16.12
C LYS A 229 -14.99 6.54 16.53
N LEU A 230 -16.07 6.17 17.24
CA LEU A 230 -17.05 7.16 17.71
C LEU A 230 -16.41 8.20 18.64
N ARG A 231 -15.53 7.78 19.55
CA ARG A 231 -14.80 8.69 20.45
C ARG A 231 -13.84 9.66 19.74
N SER A 232 -13.59 9.47 18.45
CA SER A 232 -12.80 10.40 17.63
C SER A 232 -13.66 11.41 16.85
N ILE A 233 -14.99 11.20 16.80
CA ILE A 233 -15.94 12.02 16.05
C ILE A 233 -16.63 12.96 17.02
N ASP A 234 -16.60 14.26 16.74
CA ASP A 234 -17.28 15.25 17.57
C ASP A 234 -18.81 15.04 17.57
N CYS A 235 -19.41 15.14 18.75
CA CYS A 235 -20.82 14.93 18.96
C CYS A 235 -21.64 16.02 18.28
N LYS A 236 -22.49 15.62 17.33
CA LYS A 236 -23.40 16.52 16.62
C LYS A 236 -24.29 17.34 17.56
N HIS A 237 -24.67 16.78 18.71
CA HIS A 237 -25.52 17.45 19.69
C HIS A 237 -24.74 18.37 20.63
N PHE A 238 -23.42 18.15 20.76
CA PHE A 238 -22.56 18.93 21.64
C PHE A 238 -22.06 20.23 20.99
N ASN A 239 -22.40 20.48 19.72
CA ASN A 239 -22.15 21.73 18.98
C ASN A 239 -20.76 22.35 19.26
N PHE A 240 -19.69 21.54 19.15
CA PHE A 240 -18.31 21.96 19.41
C PHE A 240 -18.07 22.65 20.76
N GLY A 241 -18.79 22.24 21.80
CA GLY A 241 -18.64 22.77 23.17
C GLY A 241 -19.67 23.83 23.57
N ASN A 242 -20.61 24.17 22.69
CA ASN A 242 -21.64 25.20 22.95
C ASN A 242 -23.07 24.64 23.11
N GLY A 243 -23.22 23.32 23.24
CA GLY A 243 -24.52 22.65 23.38
C GLY A 243 -24.53 21.56 24.46
N SER A 244 -25.72 21.08 24.82
CA SER A 244 -25.89 19.93 25.72
C SER A 244 -26.23 18.67 24.92
N CYS A 245 -25.47 17.60 25.14
CA CYS A 245 -25.79 16.30 24.55
C CYS A 245 -26.92 15.64 25.37
N PRO A 246 -28.07 15.26 24.76
CA PRO A 246 -29.17 14.61 25.49
C PRO A 246 -28.78 13.23 26.06
N PHE A 247 -27.65 12.69 25.62
CA PHE A 247 -27.08 11.44 26.11
C PHE A 247 -26.06 11.63 27.23
N GLY A 248 -25.68 12.87 27.56
CA GLY A 248 -24.76 13.21 28.66
C GLY A 248 -23.50 12.33 28.69
N GLY A 249 -23.17 11.76 29.86
CA GLY A 249 -22.05 10.84 30.07
C GLY A 249 -22.19 9.47 29.37
N SER A 250 -23.34 9.18 28.75
CA SER A 250 -23.53 8.01 27.88
C SER A 250 -23.28 8.32 26.40
N CYS A 251 -22.83 9.54 26.06
CA CYS A 251 -22.43 9.92 24.72
C CYS A 251 -21.11 9.23 24.35
N PHE A 252 -21.11 8.45 23.27
CA PHE A 252 -19.91 7.76 22.77
C PHE A 252 -19.08 8.60 21.79
N TYR A 253 -19.58 9.80 21.45
CA TYR A 253 -18.93 10.78 20.58
C TYR A 253 -18.15 11.79 21.42
N LYS A 254 -17.12 12.39 20.82
CA LYS A 254 -16.25 13.39 21.42
C LYS A 254 -16.97 14.71 21.71
#